data_AF-A0A1Q3BUA5-F1
#
_entry.id   AF-A0A1Q3BUA5-F1
#
_cell.length_a   1.000
_cell.length_b   1.000
_cell.length_c   1.000
_cell.angle_alpha   90.00
_cell.angle_beta   90.00
_cell.angle_gamma   90.00
#
_symmetry.space_group_name_H-M   'P 1'
#
loop_
_entity.id
_entity.type
_entity.pdbx_description
1 polymer ?
#
loop_
_entity_poly.entity_id
_entity_poly.type
_entity_poly.pdbx_seq_one_letter_code
_entity_poly.pdbx_strand_id
1 'polypeptide(L)'
;MRRTTSWLSNSLSFGGRLQLLASVLFSIQVFWCSTFVLPVAVTKECDRILRTFLWHGVGNSKKGGKVAWSKVCCPKEEGGLGIKDARSWNRAAIMKIGWDICRRKVSVWTNWCYAVLLKNKHFWAAPITGACSWSWRNILHMREVMIHKVLYEVKDENLFSLWFDPWYMGASIVDKFGTTVIQESEIPRDANISSVISEGRWNWPRNSWDLIQISNSTAALPLQTGSDMIHWMKKGCTFSLNEAWRAFIPHSPIVPWSKVVLFPRRIPKHSFCLWLTFRDGHKMLDKMHRLGMVQSVRCDFRCG
;
A
#
# COMPACT_ATOMS: atom_id res chain seq x y z
N MET A 1 14.00 17.33 10.64
CA MET A 1 13.75 18.42 11.60
C MET A 1 14.32 19.77 11.16
N ARG A 2 15.57 19.90 10.69
CA ARG A 2 16.16 21.21 10.30
C ARG A 2 15.32 22.03 9.30
N ARG A 3 14.69 21.40 8.30
CA ARG A 3 13.87 22.11 7.30
C ARG A 3 12.58 22.71 7.85
N THR A 4 11.91 22.04 8.79
CA THR A 4 10.66 22.56 9.38
C THR A 4 10.92 23.73 10.32
N THR A 5 12.11 23.79 10.93
CA THR A 5 12.53 24.87 11.83
C THR A 5 13.15 26.06 11.10
N SER A 6 13.70 25.87 9.89
CA SER A 6 14.31 26.94 9.10
C SER A 6 13.30 27.83 8.37
N TRP A 7 12.06 27.37 8.20
CA TRP A 7 11.03 28.17 7.55
C TRP A 7 10.38 29.12 8.57
N LEU A 8 10.17 30.39 8.17
CA LEU A 8 9.36 31.41 8.87
C LEU A 8 7.86 31.00 8.92
N SER A 9 7.57 29.76 9.31
CA SER A 9 6.26 29.15 9.16
C SER A 9 5.22 29.74 10.12
N ASN A 10 5.66 30.43 11.17
CA ASN A 10 4.78 31.19 12.05
C ASN A 10 4.10 32.36 11.32
N SER A 11 4.71 32.90 10.27
CA SER A 11 4.12 33.94 9.41
C SER A 11 3.30 33.39 8.23
N LEU A 12 3.30 32.07 8.04
CA LEU A 12 2.57 31.43 6.93
C LEU A 12 1.14 31.09 7.34
N SER A 13 0.19 31.35 6.43
CA SER A 13 -1.16 30.81 6.50
C SER A 13 -1.16 29.28 6.46
N PHE A 14 -2.23 28.63 6.92
CA PHE A 14 -2.38 27.17 6.83
C PHE A 14 -2.25 26.66 5.40
N GLY A 15 -2.80 27.37 4.42
CA GLY A 15 -2.64 27.04 3.00
C GLY A 15 -1.18 27.10 2.54
N GLY A 16 -0.41 28.08 3.01
CA GLY A 16 1.03 28.18 2.74
C GLY A 16 1.84 27.04 3.37
N ARG A 17 1.52 26.67 4.62
CA ARG A 17 2.15 25.52 5.29
C ARG A 17 1.83 24.21 4.60
N LEU A 18 0.57 24.02 4.17
CA LEU A 18 0.16 22.85 3.39
C LEU A 18 0.96 22.74 2.09
N GLN A 19 1.17 23.85 1.39
CA GLN A 19 1.94 23.87 0.14
C GLN A 19 3.40 23.41 0.36
N LEU A 20 4.09 23.94 1.37
CA LEU A 20 5.45 23.54 1.71
C LEU A 20 5.55 22.08 2.18
N LEU A 21 4.54 21.63 2.94
CA LEU A 21 4.45 20.25 3.38
C LEU A 21 4.33 19.32 2.16
N ALA A 22 3.43 19.62 1.24
CA ALA A 22 3.16 18.80 0.07
C ALA A 22 4.33 18.79 -0.94
N SER A 23 5.04 19.90 -1.12
CA SER A 23 6.14 19.98 -2.09
C SER A 23 7.46 19.42 -1.58
N VAL A 24 7.80 19.68 -0.31
CA VAL A 24 9.13 19.36 0.22
C VAL A 24 9.09 18.22 1.23
N LEU A 25 8.30 18.35 2.30
CA LEU A 25 8.34 17.38 3.40
C LEU A 25 7.81 16.02 2.97
N PHE A 26 6.76 16.02 2.16
CA PHE A 26 6.19 14.82 1.59
C PHE A 26 7.18 14.11 0.65
N SER A 27 7.86 14.85 -0.23
CA SER A 27 8.88 14.29 -1.13
C SER A 27 10.02 13.61 -0.36
N ILE A 28 10.45 14.20 0.77
CA ILE A 28 11.46 13.60 1.66
C ILE A 28 10.92 12.30 2.26
N GLN A 29 9.70 12.30 2.80
CA GLN A 29 9.08 11.09 3.35
C GLN A 29 8.98 9.98 2.31
N VAL A 30 8.54 10.31 1.09
CA VAL A 30 8.40 9.37 -0.02
C VAL A 30 9.74 8.73 -0.36
N PHE A 31 10.81 9.53 -0.43
CA PHE A 31 12.16 9.04 -0.66
C PHE A 31 12.56 8.01 0.41
N TRP A 32 12.51 8.38 1.69
CA TRP A 32 12.95 7.48 2.77
C TRP A 32 12.11 6.20 2.87
N CYS A 33 10.79 6.28 2.70
CA CYS A 33 9.91 5.10 2.69
C CYS A 33 10.21 4.17 1.50
N SER A 34 10.67 4.72 0.36
CA SER A 34 10.98 3.93 -0.82
C SER A 34 12.36 3.27 -0.73
N THR A 35 13.29 3.88 -0.01
CA THR A 35 14.66 3.36 0.18
C THR A 35 14.77 2.38 1.34
N PHE A 36 14.03 2.61 2.44
CA PHE A 36 14.14 1.81 3.65
C PHE A 36 12.78 1.34 4.16
N VAL A 37 12.78 0.16 4.76
CA VAL A 37 11.68 -0.31 5.61
C VAL A 37 11.71 0.49 6.90
N LEU A 38 10.82 1.48 7.06
CA LEU A 38 10.82 2.32 8.26
C LEU A 38 10.09 1.66 9.43
N PRO A 39 10.67 1.64 10.65
CA PRO A 39 9.97 1.21 11.85
C PRO A 39 8.70 2.02 12.14
N VAL A 40 7.73 1.39 12.78
CA VAL A 40 6.45 2.03 13.14
C VAL A 40 6.66 3.26 14.02
N ALA A 41 7.66 3.24 14.91
CA ALA A 41 8.00 4.40 15.74
C ALA A 41 8.45 5.60 14.89
N VAL A 42 9.29 5.35 13.87
CA VAL A 42 9.79 6.39 12.96
C VAL A 42 8.66 6.97 12.11
N THR A 43 7.79 6.11 11.54
CA THR A 43 6.64 6.60 10.75
C THR A 43 5.68 7.44 11.60
N LYS A 44 5.40 7.03 12.85
CA LYS A 44 4.60 7.82 13.80
C LYS A 44 5.25 9.17 14.09
N GLU A 45 6.57 9.21 14.25
CA GLU A 45 7.30 10.46 14.51
C GLU A 45 7.31 11.38 13.30
N CYS A 46 7.45 10.84 12.08
CA CYS A 46 7.29 11.60 10.84
C CYS A 46 5.90 12.24 10.78
N ASP A 47 4.84 11.46 10.95
CA ASP A 47 3.46 11.97 10.96
C ASP A 47 3.25 13.03 12.06
N ARG A 48 3.85 12.84 13.24
CA ARG A 48 3.80 13.81 14.34
C ARG A 48 4.44 15.14 13.93
N ILE A 49 5.61 15.12 13.30
CA ILE A 49 6.31 16.32 12.82
C ILE A 49 5.49 17.02 11.74
N LEU A 50 4.99 16.29 10.74
CA LEU A 50 4.17 16.86 9.65
C LEU A 50 2.88 17.50 10.17
N ARG A 51 2.19 16.79 11.06
CA ARG A 51 0.97 17.27 11.72
C ARG A 51 1.23 18.52 12.55
N THR A 52 2.31 18.52 13.32
CA THR A 52 2.68 19.68 14.15
C THR A 52 3.01 20.87 13.29
N PHE A 53 3.77 20.67 12.22
CA PHE A 53 4.10 21.71 11.25
C PHE A 53 2.85 22.32 10.60
N LEU A 54 1.91 21.48 10.14
CA LEU A 54 0.68 21.96 9.51
C LEU A 54 -0.14 22.85 10.48
N TRP A 55 -0.37 22.37 11.70
CA TRP A 55 -1.29 23.04 12.63
C TRP A 55 -0.67 24.14 13.47
N HIS A 56 0.61 24.01 13.84
CA HIS A 56 1.25 24.86 14.83
C HIS A 56 2.46 25.62 14.28
N GLY A 57 2.92 25.32 13.05
CA GLY A 57 4.08 25.98 12.48
C GLY A 57 5.38 25.46 13.10
N VAL A 58 6.27 26.37 13.51
CA VAL A 58 7.54 25.99 14.14
C VAL A 58 7.32 25.75 15.64
N GLY A 59 7.75 24.59 16.13
CA GLY A 59 7.77 24.28 17.55
C GLY A 59 7.18 22.90 17.88
N ASN A 60 7.50 22.38 19.06
CA ASN A 60 7.06 21.05 19.50
C ASN A 60 5.73 21.15 20.27
N SER A 61 4.67 21.61 19.60
CA SER A 61 3.35 21.72 20.23
C SER A 61 2.75 20.33 20.48
N LYS A 62 2.40 20.03 21.73
CA LYS A 62 1.65 18.82 22.11
C LYS A 62 0.13 18.95 21.87
N LYS A 63 -0.35 20.10 21.40
CA LYS A 63 -1.79 20.36 21.20
C LYS A 63 -2.35 19.57 20.01
N GLY A 64 -3.63 19.19 20.11
CA GLY A 64 -4.36 18.57 19.02
C GLY A 64 -4.55 19.53 17.84
N GLY A 65 -4.53 19.00 16.62
CA GLY A 65 -4.85 19.77 15.42
C GLY A 65 -6.34 20.11 15.31
N LYS A 66 -6.69 21.05 14.42
CA LYS A 66 -8.10 21.42 14.14
C LYS A 66 -8.91 20.27 13.56
N VAL A 67 -8.27 19.42 12.77
CA VAL A 67 -8.85 18.22 12.14
C VAL A 67 -7.94 17.02 12.40
N ALA A 68 -8.53 15.85 12.61
CA ALA A 68 -7.79 14.61 12.81
C ALA A 68 -6.87 14.29 11.63
N TRP A 69 -5.66 13.81 11.90
CA TRP A 69 -4.65 13.53 10.87
C TRP A 69 -5.12 12.48 9.86
N SER A 70 -5.86 11.46 10.32
CA SER A 70 -6.48 10.46 9.43
C SER A 70 -7.36 11.11 8.36
N LYS A 71 -8.19 12.10 8.73
CA LYS A 71 -9.04 12.85 7.78
C LYS A 71 -8.25 13.78 6.86
N VAL A 72 -7.13 14.31 7.34
CA VAL A 72 -6.20 15.11 6.52
C VAL A 72 -5.55 14.23 5.44
N CYS A 73 -5.21 12.99 5.81
CA CYS A 73 -4.50 12.06 4.95
C CYS A 73 -5.36 11.30 3.94
N CYS A 74 -6.69 11.44 4.01
CA CYS A 74 -7.58 10.88 3.00
C CYS A 74 -7.30 11.45 1.59
N PRO A 75 -7.67 10.71 0.53
CA PRO A 75 -7.71 11.23 -0.82
C PRO A 75 -8.51 12.54 -0.93
N LYS A 76 -8.18 13.37 -1.91
CA LYS A 76 -8.83 14.69 -2.08
C LYS A 76 -10.31 14.53 -2.41
N GLU A 77 -10.63 13.49 -3.17
CA GLU A 77 -11.98 13.10 -3.58
C GLU A 77 -12.86 12.70 -2.37
N GLU A 78 -12.23 12.15 -1.34
CA GLU A 78 -12.85 11.78 -0.06
C GLU A 78 -12.82 12.93 0.96
N GLY A 79 -12.42 14.13 0.52
CA GLY A 79 -12.37 15.35 1.31
C GLY A 79 -11.12 15.50 2.18
N GLY A 80 -10.07 14.74 1.93
CA GLY A 80 -8.77 14.98 2.56
C GLY A 80 -7.97 16.07 1.85
N LEU A 81 -6.74 16.32 2.32
CA LEU A 81 -5.83 17.30 1.69
C LEU A 81 -4.87 16.65 0.68
N GLY A 82 -4.91 15.32 0.55
CA GLY A 82 -4.02 14.56 -0.35
C GLY A 82 -2.59 14.40 0.18
N ILE A 83 -2.39 14.63 1.49
CA ILE A 83 -1.15 14.23 2.18
C ILE A 83 -1.25 12.73 2.43
N LYS A 84 -0.16 11.97 2.27
CA LYS A 84 -0.18 10.54 2.57
C LYS A 84 0.49 10.28 3.90
N ASP A 85 -0.17 9.53 4.78
CA ASP A 85 0.40 9.16 6.07
C ASP A 85 1.63 8.27 5.89
N ALA A 86 2.64 8.49 6.72
CA ALA A 86 3.94 7.81 6.59
C ALA A 86 3.81 6.30 6.74
N ARG A 87 2.91 5.84 7.62
CA ARG A 87 2.72 4.41 7.86
C ARG A 87 2.18 3.68 6.63
N SER A 88 1.06 4.14 6.08
CA SER A 88 0.41 3.46 4.94
C SER A 88 1.28 3.58 3.70
N TRP A 89 1.99 4.70 3.52
CA TRP A 89 2.94 4.86 2.42
C TRP A 89 4.14 3.91 2.56
N ASN A 90 4.69 3.75 3.77
CA ASN A 90 5.76 2.79 4.04
C ASN A 90 5.30 1.34 3.77
N ARG A 91 4.08 0.96 4.18
CA ARG A 91 3.52 -0.36 3.84
C ARG A 91 3.40 -0.58 2.33
N ALA A 92 2.93 0.42 1.59
CA ALA A 92 2.86 0.36 0.13
C ALA A 92 4.25 0.24 -0.52
N ALA A 93 5.26 0.92 0.02
CA ALA A 93 6.63 0.81 -0.46
C ALA A 93 7.26 -0.57 -0.17
N ILE A 94 7.02 -1.15 1.02
CA ILE A 94 7.44 -2.52 1.34
C ILE A 94 6.77 -3.52 0.39
N MET A 95 5.48 -3.32 0.12
CA MET A 95 4.73 -4.13 -0.84
C MET A 95 5.31 -4.03 -2.26
N LYS A 96 5.82 -2.86 -2.67
CA LYS A 96 6.55 -2.69 -3.94
C LYS A 96 7.82 -3.54 -3.98
N ILE A 97 8.56 -3.62 -2.87
CA ILE A 97 9.76 -4.47 -2.79
C ILE A 97 9.36 -5.94 -2.97
N GLY A 98 8.32 -6.40 -2.28
CA GLY A 98 7.78 -7.74 -2.45
C GLY A 98 7.32 -8.02 -3.89
N TRP A 99 6.65 -7.06 -4.52
CA TRP A 99 6.26 -7.13 -5.92
C TRP A 99 7.45 -7.23 -6.88
N ASP A 100 8.50 -6.42 -6.68
CA ASP A 100 9.71 -6.43 -7.51
C ASP A 100 10.44 -7.78 -7.41
N ILE A 101 10.43 -8.43 -6.24
CA ILE A 101 10.93 -9.80 -6.05
C ILE A 101 10.02 -10.80 -6.76
N CYS A 102 8.71 -10.74 -6.54
CA CYS A 102 7.72 -11.64 -7.12
C CYS A 102 7.82 -11.73 -8.65
N ARG A 103 8.00 -10.59 -9.33
CA ARG A 103 8.14 -10.52 -10.79
C ARG A 103 9.55 -10.77 -11.32
N ARG A 104 10.49 -11.17 -10.45
CA ARG A 104 11.93 -11.32 -10.77
C ARG A 104 12.47 -10.13 -11.56
N LYS A 105 12.13 -8.91 -11.14
CA LYS A 105 12.56 -7.70 -11.84
C LYS A 105 14.08 -7.73 -11.99
N VAL A 106 14.60 -7.47 -13.18
CA VAL A 106 16.06 -7.46 -13.41
C VAL A 106 16.67 -6.26 -12.68
N SER A 107 17.29 -6.51 -11.53
CA SER A 107 17.99 -5.49 -10.74
C SER A 107 19.05 -6.15 -9.85
N VAL A 108 20.10 -5.40 -9.50
CA VAL A 108 21.14 -5.90 -8.59
C VAL A 108 20.53 -6.30 -7.24
N TRP A 109 19.58 -5.53 -6.73
CA TRP A 109 18.91 -5.80 -5.45
C TRP A 109 18.09 -7.09 -5.46
N THR A 110 17.28 -7.32 -6.48
CA THR A 110 16.48 -8.55 -6.60
C THR A 110 17.37 -9.77 -6.79
N ASN A 111 18.41 -9.68 -7.63
CA ASN A 111 19.39 -10.75 -7.81
C ASN A 111 20.09 -11.10 -6.48
N TRP A 112 20.48 -10.08 -5.71
CA TRP A 112 21.05 -10.27 -4.38
C TRP A 112 20.05 -10.91 -3.40
N CYS A 113 18.76 -10.53 -3.44
CA CYS A 113 17.73 -11.18 -2.63
C CYS A 113 17.61 -12.68 -2.95
N TYR A 114 17.65 -13.05 -4.23
CA TYR A 114 17.61 -14.46 -4.64
C TYR A 114 18.86 -15.23 -4.18
N ALA A 115 20.05 -14.63 -4.36
CA ALA A 115 21.32 -15.26 -4.01
C ALA A 115 21.54 -15.41 -2.50
N VAL A 116 21.18 -14.39 -1.70
CA VAL A 116 21.56 -14.31 -0.27
C VAL A 116 20.40 -14.58 0.67
N LEU A 117 19.20 -14.06 0.39
CA LEU A 117 18.07 -14.15 1.31
C LEU A 117 17.20 -15.38 1.06
N LEU A 118 16.90 -15.67 -0.21
CA LEU A 118 16.05 -16.79 -0.59
C LEU A 118 16.83 -18.10 -0.72
N LYS A 119 18.08 -18.09 -1.21
CA LYS A 119 18.96 -19.28 -1.31
C LYS A 119 18.21 -20.52 -1.83
N ASN A 120 17.65 -20.42 -3.04
CA ASN A 120 16.83 -21.44 -3.72
C ASN A 120 15.42 -21.68 -3.16
N LYS A 121 14.97 -20.89 -2.17
CA LYS A 121 13.58 -20.92 -1.71
C LYS A 121 12.69 -20.00 -2.55
N HIS A 122 11.45 -20.41 -2.76
CA HIS A 122 10.45 -19.57 -3.42
C HIS A 122 9.98 -18.46 -2.48
N PHE A 123 9.72 -17.28 -3.03
CA PHE A 123 9.34 -16.09 -2.24
C PHE A 123 8.09 -16.33 -1.36
N TRP A 124 7.07 -16.98 -1.93
CA TRP A 124 5.82 -17.30 -1.24
C TRP A 124 5.98 -18.35 -0.13
N ALA A 125 6.91 -19.30 -0.32
CA ALA A 125 7.15 -20.40 0.62
C ALA A 125 8.33 -20.17 1.58
N ALA A 126 9.01 -19.02 1.52
CA ALA A 126 10.16 -18.73 2.36
C ALA A 126 9.76 -18.66 3.84
N PRO A 127 10.37 -19.44 4.76
CA PRO A 127 9.99 -19.41 6.17
C PRO A 127 10.44 -18.10 6.84
N ILE A 128 9.62 -17.59 7.75
CA ILE A 128 9.98 -16.43 8.59
C ILE A 128 10.66 -16.98 9.84
N THR A 129 12.00 -16.95 9.87
CA THR A 129 12.79 -17.49 10.99
C THR A 129 13.36 -16.40 11.88
N GLY A 130 13.80 -16.77 13.09
CA GLY A 130 14.51 -15.89 14.01
C GLY A 130 15.85 -15.36 13.47
N ALA A 131 16.41 -16.01 12.45
CA ALA A 131 17.63 -15.56 11.78
C ALA A 131 17.37 -14.47 10.71
N CYS A 132 16.13 -14.29 10.26
CA CYS A 132 15.80 -13.24 9.29
C CYS A 132 16.00 -11.86 9.90
N SER A 133 16.58 -10.92 9.12
CA SER A 133 16.66 -9.52 9.52
C SER A 133 15.27 -8.92 9.69
N TRP A 134 15.14 -7.93 10.58
CA TRP A 134 13.85 -7.27 10.85
C TRP A 134 13.18 -6.74 9.56
N SER A 135 13.96 -6.11 8.67
CA SER A 135 13.46 -5.60 7.39
C SER A 135 12.95 -6.73 6.48
N TRP A 136 13.68 -7.84 6.41
CA TRP A 136 13.26 -8.99 5.60
C TRP A 136 11.98 -9.63 6.12
N ARG A 137 11.83 -9.76 7.44
CA ARG A 137 10.58 -10.25 8.03
C ARG A 137 9.39 -9.39 7.65
N ASN A 138 9.54 -8.06 7.65
CA ASN A 138 8.46 -7.17 7.22
C ASN A 138 8.09 -7.34 5.74
N ILE A 139 9.09 -7.57 4.87
CA ILE A 139 8.85 -7.88 3.44
C ILE A 139 8.10 -9.20 3.31
N LEU A 140 8.53 -10.25 4.03
CA LEU A 140 7.85 -11.55 4.01
C LEU A 140 6.42 -11.46 4.55
N HIS A 141 6.17 -10.74 5.65
CA HIS A 141 4.81 -10.53 6.16
C HIS A 141 3.90 -9.80 5.17
N MET A 142 4.42 -8.90 4.32
CA MET A 142 3.59 -8.25 3.31
C MET A 142 3.06 -9.24 2.25
N ARG A 143 3.66 -10.43 2.09
CA ARG A 143 3.16 -11.45 1.15
C ARG A 143 1.72 -11.86 1.46
N GLU A 144 1.35 -11.96 2.74
CA GLU A 144 0.01 -12.34 3.19
C GLU A 144 -1.06 -11.34 2.72
N VAL A 145 -0.67 -10.07 2.51
CA VAL A 145 -1.55 -9.06 1.95
C VAL A 145 -1.50 -9.05 0.42
N MET A 146 -0.32 -9.34 -0.16
CA MET A 146 -0.13 -9.36 -1.60
C MET A 146 -0.82 -10.54 -2.28
N ILE A 147 -0.89 -11.70 -1.64
CA ILE A 147 -1.48 -12.93 -2.21
C ILE A 147 -2.86 -12.68 -2.82
N HIS A 148 -3.69 -11.89 -2.13
CA HIS A 148 -5.05 -11.54 -2.56
C HIS A 148 -5.11 -10.44 -3.64
N LYS A 149 -3.97 -9.89 -4.04
CA LYS A 149 -3.84 -8.78 -5.01
C LYS A 149 -3.04 -9.17 -6.24
N VAL A 150 -2.36 -10.30 -6.22
CA VAL A 150 -1.54 -10.76 -7.34
C VAL A 150 -2.37 -11.74 -8.17
N LEU A 151 -2.35 -11.56 -9.49
CA LEU A 151 -2.99 -12.47 -10.44
C LEU A 151 -1.92 -13.03 -11.36
N TYR A 152 -1.77 -14.35 -11.34
CA TYR A 152 -0.87 -15.06 -12.24
C TYR A 152 -1.63 -15.47 -13.49
N GLU A 153 -1.09 -15.11 -14.65
CA GLU A 153 -1.53 -15.59 -15.95
C GLU A 153 -0.47 -16.54 -16.47
N VAL A 154 -0.78 -17.83 -16.36
CA VAL A 154 0.06 -18.91 -16.88
C VAL A 154 -0.01 -18.92 -18.40
N LYS A 155 1.14 -18.91 -19.04
CA LYS A 155 1.33 -19.13 -20.48
C LYS A 155 2.39 -20.21 -20.68
N ASP A 156 2.72 -20.49 -21.93
CA ASP A 156 3.62 -21.60 -22.30
C ASP A 156 5.11 -21.36 -21.97
N GLU A 157 5.41 -20.41 -21.08
CA GLU A 157 6.79 -20.14 -20.63
C GLU A 157 7.11 -20.81 -19.29
N ASN A 158 8.40 -20.99 -19.04
CA ASN A 158 8.93 -21.85 -17.98
C ASN A 158 9.33 -21.06 -16.72
N LEU A 159 8.54 -20.06 -16.30
CA LEU A 159 9.00 -19.09 -15.28
C LEU A 159 8.41 -19.31 -13.89
N PHE A 160 7.18 -19.77 -13.79
CA PHE A 160 6.50 -19.95 -12.51
C PHE A 160 6.77 -21.32 -11.87
N SER A 161 6.91 -21.31 -10.55
CA SER A 161 6.99 -22.52 -9.75
C SER A 161 5.64 -23.23 -9.74
N LEU A 162 5.66 -24.54 -10.01
CA LEU A 162 4.47 -25.37 -9.98
C LEU A 162 3.79 -25.35 -8.61
N TRP A 163 4.59 -25.50 -7.56
CA TRP A 163 4.10 -25.80 -6.21
C TRP A 163 3.86 -24.57 -5.35
N PHE A 164 4.71 -23.55 -5.48
CA PHE A 164 4.79 -22.46 -4.50
C PHE A 164 4.27 -21.12 -5.00
N ASP A 165 4.20 -20.89 -6.30
CA ASP A 165 3.61 -19.65 -6.82
C ASP A 165 2.07 -19.74 -6.79
N PRO A 166 1.37 -18.63 -6.47
CA PRO A 166 -0.06 -18.66 -6.24
C PRO A 166 -0.88 -18.51 -7.53
N TRP A 167 -0.60 -19.37 -8.49
CA TRP A 167 -1.25 -19.39 -9.79
C TRP A 167 -2.53 -20.23 -9.80
N TYR A 168 -2.64 -21.22 -8.90
CA TYR A 168 -3.78 -22.12 -8.85
C TYR A 168 -4.96 -21.49 -8.09
N MET A 169 -5.84 -20.81 -8.84
CA MET A 169 -7.01 -20.09 -8.31
C MET A 169 -6.65 -19.08 -7.21
N GLY A 170 -5.50 -18.38 -7.37
CA GLY A 170 -5.03 -17.37 -6.42
C GLY A 170 -4.39 -17.90 -5.14
N ALA A 171 -4.06 -19.20 -5.09
CA ALA A 171 -3.30 -19.82 -4.01
C ALA A 171 -2.21 -20.74 -4.58
N SER A 172 -1.22 -21.08 -3.76
CA SER A 172 -0.25 -22.10 -4.15
C SER A 172 -0.88 -23.50 -4.00
N ILE A 173 -0.42 -24.47 -4.78
CA ILE A 173 -0.91 -25.85 -4.67
C ILE A 173 -0.60 -26.40 -3.27
N VAL A 174 0.58 -26.09 -2.74
CA VAL A 174 1.01 -26.52 -1.41
C VAL A 174 0.13 -25.94 -0.30
N ASP A 175 -0.33 -24.70 -0.43
CA ASP A 175 -1.22 -24.10 0.58
C ASP A 175 -2.62 -24.76 0.59
N LYS A 176 -3.07 -25.30 -0.55
CA LYS A 176 -4.40 -25.93 -0.67
C LYS A 176 -4.40 -27.43 -0.36
N PHE A 177 -3.42 -28.17 -0.86
CA PHE A 177 -3.37 -29.64 -0.78
C PHE A 177 -2.27 -30.16 0.15
N GLY A 178 -1.46 -29.27 0.72
CA GLY A 178 -0.33 -29.64 1.56
C GLY A 178 0.91 -30.07 0.76
N THR A 179 1.94 -30.52 1.48
CA THR A 179 3.21 -30.94 0.87
C THR A 179 3.23 -32.39 0.39
N THR A 180 2.24 -33.20 0.77
CA THR A 180 2.09 -34.61 0.37
C THR A 180 1.93 -34.75 -1.14
N VAL A 181 1.18 -33.83 -1.76
CA VAL A 181 0.96 -33.80 -3.22
C VAL A 181 2.26 -33.77 -4.03
N ILE A 182 3.33 -33.15 -3.51
CA ILE A 182 4.65 -33.11 -4.17
C ILE A 182 5.29 -34.50 -4.20
N GLN A 183 5.17 -35.24 -3.09
CA GLN A 183 5.75 -36.59 -2.97
C GLN A 183 4.95 -37.57 -3.82
N GLU A 184 3.63 -37.45 -3.80
CA GLU A 184 2.73 -38.29 -4.58
C GLU A 184 2.89 -38.05 -6.08
N SER A 185 3.13 -36.82 -6.53
CA SER A 185 3.21 -36.53 -7.96
C SER A 185 4.49 -37.01 -8.64
N GLU A 186 5.52 -37.44 -7.88
CA GLU A 186 6.86 -37.79 -8.41
C GLU A 186 7.54 -36.68 -9.23
N ILE A 187 7.06 -35.43 -9.07
CA ILE A 187 7.59 -34.26 -9.77
C ILE A 187 8.51 -33.51 -8.79
N PRO A 188 9.68 -33.01 -9.24
CA PRO A 188 10.61 -32.31 -8.36
C PRO A 188 9.98 -31.12 -7.64
N ARG A 189 10.46 -30.84 -6.42
CA ARG A 189 9.97 -29.73 -5.59
C ARG A 189 10.26 -28.36 -6.21
N ASP A 190 11.32 -28.24 -6.98
CA ASP A 190 11.74 -27.05 -7.71
C ASP A 190 11.17 -26.99 -9.14
N ALA A 191 10.25 -27.90 -9.49
CA ALA A 191 9.63 -27.93 -10.80
C ALA A 191 8.85 -26.65 -11.12
N ASN A 192 8.91 -26.27 -12.39
CA ASN A 192 8.12 -25.18 -12.95
C ASN A 192 6.83 -25.70 -13.58
N ILE A 193 5.91 -24.80 -13.89
CA ILE A 193 4.61 -25.15 -14.49
C ILE A 193 4.75 -25.89 -15.83
N SER A 194 5.78 -25.60 -16.62
CA SER A 194 6.00 -26.30 -17.90
C SER A 194 6.20 -27.81 -17.75
N SER A 195 6.57 -28.31 -16.56
CA SER A 195 6.72 -29.76 -16.32
C SER A 195 5.42 -30.55 -16.44
N VAL A 196 4.27 -29.87 -16.26
CA VAL A 196 2.92 -30.46 -16.35
C VAL A 196 2.17 -29.96 -17.59
N ILE A 197 2.89 -29.38 -18.56
CA ILE A 197 2.33 -28.94 -19.84
C ILE A 197 3.03 -29.72 -20.95
N SER A 198 2.26 -30.46 -21.74
CA SER A 198 2.75 -31.17 -22.92
C SER A 198 1.78 -30.95 -24.09
N GLU A 199 2.29 -30.55 -25.25
CA GLU A 199 1.50 -30.34 -26.48
C GLU A 199 0.32 -29.37 -26.29
N GLY A 200 0.51 -28.32 -25.49
CA GLY A 200 -0.54 -27.32 -25.21
C GLY A 200 -1.68 -27.85 -24.33
N ARG A 201 -1.47 -28.95 -23.60
CA ARG A 201 -2.43 -29.53 -22.65
C ARG A 201 -1.77 -29.77 -21.29
N TRP A 202 -2.59 -29.67 -20.25
CA TRP A 202 -2.20 -30.03 -18.90
C TRP A 202 -2.06 -31.56 -18.78
N ASN A 203 -0.88 -32.02 -18.39
CA ASN A 203 -0.54 -33.42 -18.21
C ASN A 203 -0.09 -33.66 -16.77
N TRP A 204 -1.05 -34.00 -15.93
CA TRP A 204 -0.84 -34.29 -14.51
C TRP A 204 -0.80 -35.80 -14.27
N PRO A 205 0.08 -36.28 -13.38
CA PRO A 205 -0.03 -37.63 -12.82
C PRO A 205 -1.41 -37.82 -12.17
N ARG A 206 -2.00 -39.00 -12.28
CA ARG A 206 -3.35 -39.31 -11.76
C ARG A 206 -3.35 -40.37 -10.67
N ASN A 207 -2.24 -40.50 -9.95
CA ASN A 207 -2.00 -41.51 -8.94
C ASN A 207 -2.58 -41.16 -7.55
N SER A 208 -2.99 -39.92 -7.33
CA SER A 208 -3.67 -39.46 -6.10
C SER A 208 -4.98 -38.75 -6.42
N TRP A 209 -5.94 -38.81 -5.50
CA TRP A 209 -7.20 -38.07 -5.60
C TRP A 209 -6.97 -36.56 -5.75
N ASP A 210 -6.02 -36.01 -4.99
CA ASP A 210 -5.68 -34.58 -5.03
C ASP A 210 -5.17 -34.18 -6.42
N LEU A 211 -4.34 -35.03 -7.04
CA LEU A 211 -3.81 -34.79 -8.38
C LEU A 211 -4.89 -34.93 -9.47
N ILE A 212 -5.84 -35.86 -9.31
CA ILE A 212 -7.01 -35.94 -10.19
C ILE A 212 -7.86 -34.66 -10.08
N GLN A 213 -8.07 -34.18 -8.86
CA GLN A 213 -8.82 -32.94 -8.62
C GLN A 213 -8.10 -31.72 -9.22
N ILE A 214 -6.77 -31.62 -9.07
CA ILE A 214 -5.93 -30.59 -9.70
C ILE A 214 -6.03 -30.70 -11.23
N SER A 215 -5.90 -31.90 -11.79
CA SER A 215 -6.02 -32.16 -13.24
C SER A 215 -7.37 -31.68 -13.79
N ASN A 216 -8.47 -32.05 -13.15
CA ASN A 216 -9.81 -31.64 -13.58
C ASN A 216 -10.02 -30.12 -13.48
N SER A 217 -9.48 -29.50 -12.43
CA SER A 217 -9.60 -28.06 -12.22
C SER A 217 -8.75 -27.25 -13.20
N THR A 218 -7.53 -27.72 -13.48
CA THR A 218 -6.59 -27.06 -14.40
C THR A 218 -6.97 -27.26 -15.86
N ALA A 219 -7.67 -28.34 -16.21
CA ALA A 219 -8.19 -28.56 -17.58
C ALA A 219 -9.10 -27.43 -18.08
N ALA A 220 -9.75 -26.70 -17.17
CA ALA A 220 -10.57 -25.53 -17.50
C ALA A 220 -9.75 -24.24 -17.74
N LEU A 221 -8.46 -24.22 -17.42
CA LEU A 221 -7.59 -23.05 -17.60
C LEU A 221 -7.06 -23.01 -19.04
N PRO A 222 -7.35 -21.95 -19.81
CA PRO A 222 -6.88 -21.84 -21.18
C PRO A 222 -5.36 -21.60 -21.21
N LEU A 223 -4.63 -22.47 -21.89
CA LEU A 223 -3.21 -22.26 -22.20
C LEU A 223 -3.10 -21.40 -23.46
N GLN A 224 -2.57 -20.18 -23.31
CA GLN A 224 -2.33 -19.27 -24.43
C GLN A 224 -0.84 -19.18 -24.74
N THR A 225 -0.49 -19.08 -26.02
CA THR A 225 0.88 -18.82 -26.45
C THR A 225 1.32 -17.42 -26.01
N GLY A 226 2.48 -17.32 -25.35
CA GLY A 226 3.09 -16.06 -24.94
C GLY A 226 3.86 -16.16 -23.62
N SER A 227 4.30 -15.01 -23.12
CA SER A 227 5.06 -14.94 -21.87
C SER A 227 4.18 -14.88 -20.62
N ASP A 228 4.60 -15.63 -19.61
CA ASP A 228 4.05 -15.64 -18.26
C ASP A 228 3.94 -14.22 -17.70
N MET A 229 2.75 -13.83 -17.24
CA MET A 229 2.52 -12.48 -16.72
C MET A 229 1.94 -12.49 -15.32
N ILE A 230 2.47 -11.60 -14.49
CA ILE A 230 1.94 -11.32 -13.17
C ILE A 230 1.26 -9.95 -13.22
N HIS A 231 -0.03 -9.92 -12.89
CA HIS A 231 -0.86 -8.72 -12.88
C HIS A 231 -1.20 -8.27 -11.46
N TRP A 232 -1.48 -6.97 -11.31
CA TRP A 232 -1.84 -6.36 -10.04
C TRP A 232 -3.33 -6.05 -9.98
N MET A 233 -4.06 -6.73 -9.10
CA MET A 233 -5.51 -6.67 -8.84
C MET A 233 -6.43 -7.00 -10.02
N LYS A 234 -6.06 -6.63 -11.24
CA LYS A 234 -6.81 -6.84 -12.49
C LYS A 234 -5.85 -7.20 -13.60
N LYS A 235 -6.32 -8.01 -14.56
CA LYS A 235 -5.56 -8.41 -15.75
C LYS A 235 -5.11 -7.16 -16.54
N GLY A 236 -3.83 -7.11 -16.91
CA GLY A 236 -3.20 -6.01 -17.63
C GLY A 236 -2.71 -4.85 -16.77
N CYS A 237 -3.06 -4.79 -15.49
CA CYS A 237 -2.63 -3.72 -14.59
C CYS A 237 -1.27 -4.04 -13.97
N THR A 238 -0.41 -3.02 -13.89
CA THR A 238 0.89 -3.11 -13.21
C THR A 238 0.83 -2.47 -11.83
N PHE A 239 1.75 -2.85 -10.94
CA PHE A 239 1.81 -2.28 -9.60
C PHE A 239 2.05 -0.77 -9.62
N SER A 240 1.10 -0.03 -9.06
CA SER A 240 1.26 1.39 -8.75
C SER A 240 1.34 1.58 -7.24
N LEU A 241 2.35 2.33 -6.79
CA LEU A 241 2.52 2.66 -5.37
C LEU A 241 1.31 3.44 -4.81
N ASN A 242 0.64 4.21 -5.66
CA ASN A 242 -0.55 4.97 -5.27
C ASN A 242 -1.76 4.07 -5.06
N GLU A 243 -1.95 3.07 -5.92
CA GLU A 243 -3.03 2.08 -5.78
C GLU A 243 -2.80 1.17 -4.59
N ALA A 244 -1.55 0.72 -4.41
CA ALA A 244 -1.08 0.01 -3.23
C ALA A 244 -1.38 0.77 -1.94
N TRP A 245 -1.10 2.07 -1.91
CA TRP A 245 -1.40 2.94 -0.78
C TRP A 245 -2.90 3.08 -0.53
N ARG A 246 -3.72 3.27 -1.57
CA ARG A 246 -5.19 3.32 -1.46
C ARG A 246 -5.75 2.06 -0.81
N ALA A 247 -5.17 0.89 -1.10
CA ALA A 247 -5.59 -0.36 -0.50
C ALA A 247 -5.35 -0.46 1.02
N PHE A 248 -4.48 0.38 1.61
CA PHE A 248 -4.19 0.38 3.05
C PHE A 248 -5.00 1.40 3.86
N ILE A 249 -5.75 2.28 3.19
CA ILE A 249 -6.46 3.38 3.85
C ILE A 249 -7.94 3.03 3.99
N PRO A 250 -8.58 3.43 5.11
CA PRO A 250 -10.03 3.39 5.23
C PRO A 250 -10.69 4.29 4.17
N HIS A 251 -11.47 3.70 3.28
CA HIS A 251 -12.19 4.45 2.25
C HIS A 251 -13.35 5.20 2.90
N SER A 252 -13.42 6.51 2.66
CA SER A 252 -14.55 7.36 3.01
C SER A 252 -15.40 7.63 1.76
N PRO A 253 -16.70 7.97 1.91
CA PRO A 253 -17.52 8.30 0.76
C PRO A 253 -16.95 9.51 0.02
N ILE A 254 -17.02 9.46 -1.31
CA ILE A 254 -16.62 10.58 -2.17
C ILE A 254 -17.52 11.76 -1.83
N VAL A 255 -16.91 12.91 -1.54
CA VAL A 255 -17.65 14.10 -1.14
C VAL A 255 -17.76 15.07 -2.33
N PRO A 256 -18.97 15.47 -2.75
CA PRO A 256 -19.15 16.37 -3.90
C PRO A 256 -18.43 17.72 -3.71
N TRP A 257 -18.40 18.23 -2.47
CA TRP A 257 -17.76 19.49 -2.13
C TRP A 257 -16.24 19.47 -2.33
N SER A 258 -15.59 18.31 -2.44
CA SER A 258 -14.14 18.23 -2.68
C SER A 258 -13.73 19.00 -3.93
N LYS A 259 -14.55 18.96 -4.99
CA LYS A 259 -14.32 19.69 -6.24
C LYS A 259 -14.42 21.20 -6.05
N VAL A 260 -15.34 21.66 -5.20
CA VAL A 260 -15.54 23.09 -4.86
C VAL A 260 -14.38 23.61 -4.02
N VAL A 261 -13.85 22.78 -3.12
CA VAL A 261 -12.77 23.18 -2.21
C VAL A 261 -11.40 23.08 -2.86
N LEU A 262 -11.17 22.07 -3.71
CA LEU A 262 -9.85 21.67 -4.20
C LEU A 262 -9.71 21.77 -5.73
N PHE A 263 -10.40 22.72 -6.37
CA PHE A 263 -10.31 22.96 -7.83
C PHE A 263 -8.92 23.47 -8.28
N PRO A 264 -8.58 23.32 -9.58
CA PRO A 264 -7.36 23.89 -10.16
C PRO A 264 -7.31 25.43 -10.08
N ARG A 265 -6.13 26.03 -9.84
CA ARG A 265 -5.91 27.49 -9.71
C ARG A 265 -6.60 28.19 -8.53
N ARG A 266 -7.06 27.44 -7.52
CA ARG A 266 -7.60 28.03 -6.28
C ARG A 266 -6.53 28.79 -5.50
N ILE A 267 -6.95 29.83 -4.76
CA ILE A 267 -6.09 30.51 -3.80
C ILE A 267 -5.95 29.61 -2.55
N PRO A 268 -4.73 29.12 -2.21
CA PRO A 268 -4.56 28.11 -1.16
C PRO A 268 -5.11 28.52 0.21
N LYS A 269 -5.00 29.81 0.57
CA LYS A 269 -5.50 30.32 1.85
C LYS A 269 -7.03 30.17 1.98
N HIS A 270 -7.78 30.56 0.95
CA HIS A 270 -9.25 30.51 0.96
C HIS A 270 -9.77 29.07 0.83
N SER A 271 -9.14 28.28 -0.04
CA SER A 271 -9.42 26.85 -0.16
C SER A 271 -9.25 26.11 1.18
N PHE A 272 -8.17 26.39 1.90
CA PHE A 272 -7.94 25.76 3.20
C PHE A 272 -8.99 26.19 4.24
N CYS A 273 -9.37 27.47 4.26
CA CYS A 273 -10.43 27.95 5.15
C CYS A 273 -11.77 27.29 4.85
N LEU A 274 -12.15 27.16 3.58
CA LEU A 274 -13.38 26.50 3.15
C LEU A 274 -13.35 24.99 3.48
N TRP A 275 -12.20 24.34 3.28
CA TRP A 275 -11.99 22.94 3.67
C TRP A 275 -12.20 22.74 5.18
N LEU A 276 -11.68 23.65 6.02
CA LEU A 276 -11.91 23.61 7.46
C LEU A 276 -13.39 23.76 7.80
N THR A 277 -14.15 24.57 7.06
CA THR A 277 -15.61 24.71 7.27
C THR A 277 -16.33 23.39 7.02
N PHE A 278 -16.09 22.75 5.87
CA PHE A 278 -16.70 21.44 5.55
C PHE A 278 -16.27 20.30 6.48
N ARG A 279 -15.16 20.45 7.22
CA ARG A 279 -14.66 19.46 8.18
C ARG A 279 -14.94 19.81 9.63
N ASP A 280 -15.76 20.83 9.90
CA ASP A 280 -16.02 21.38 11.24
C ASP A 280 -14.73 21.68 12.02
N GLY A 281 -13.66 22.06 11.31
CA GLY A 281 -12.33 22.33 11.87
C GLY A 281 -12.22 23.71 12.50
N HIS A 282 -13.14 24.61 12.18
CA HIS A 282 -13.26 25.90 12.86
C HIS A 282 -13.85 25.72 14.25
N LYS A 283 -13.40 26.54 15.20
CA LYS A 283 -14.07 26.67 16.50
C LYS A 283 -15.23 27.65 16.31
N MET A 284 -16.25 27.26 15.56
CA MET A 284 -17.47 28.06 15.40
C MET A 284 -18.33 27.95 16.66
N LEU A 285 -19.21 28.92 16.88
CA LEU A 285 -20.12 28.93 18.03
C LEU A 285 -20.93 27.63 18.13
N ASP A 286 -21.38 27.05 17.00
CA ASP A 286 -22.06 25.75 16.96
C ASP A 286 -21.26 24.63 17.62
N LYS A 287 -19.95 24.65 17.43
CA LYS A 287 -19.04 23.64 17.96
C LYS A 287 -18.76 23.90 19.44
N MET A 288 -18.65 25.17 19.84
CA MET A 288 -18.50 25.52 21.26
C MET A 288 -19.77 25.25 22.06
N HIS A 289 -20.95 25.51 21.51
CA HIS A 289 -22.24 25.16 22.09
C HIS A 289 -22.41 23.64 22.22
N ARG A 290 -22.10 22.86 21.17
CA ARG A 290 -22.09 21.38 21.25
C ARG A 290 -21.11 20.83 22.29
N LEU A 291 -20.04 21.55 22.59
CA LEU A 291 -19.07 21.20 23.63
C LEU A 291 -19.46 21.77 25.02
N GLY A 292 -20.62 22.40 25.16
CA GLY A 292 -21.11 22.99 26.42
C GLY A 292 -20.34 24.23 26.87
N MET A 293 -19.51 24.82 26.00
CA MET A 293 -18.68 25.98 26.33
C MET A 293 -19.42 27.32 26.19
N VAL A 294 -20.53 27.36 25.45
CA VAL A 294 -21.34 28.57 25.21
C VAL A 294 -22.82 28.20 25.25
N GLN A 295 -23.67 29.07 25.85
CA GLN A 295 -25.11 28.81 26.07
C GLN A 295 -26.02 29.15 24.88
N SER A 296 -25.54 29.90 23.89
CA SER A 296 -26.29 30.28 22.69
C SER A 296 -25.41 30.19 21.46
N VAL A 297 -26.01 29.81 20.34
CA VAL A 297 -25.37 29.77 19.01
C VAL A 297 -25.61 31.08 18.24
N ARG A 298 -26.57 31.91 18.69
CA ARG A 298 -26.91 33.17 18.02
C ARG A 298 -25.78 34.16 18.23
N CYS A 299 -25.20 34.61 17.13
CA CYS A 299 -24.26 35.73 17.14
C CYS A 299 -25.06 37.02 17.40
N ASP A 300 -24.80 37.69 18.52
CA ASP A 300 -25.47 38.95 18.88
C ASP A 300 -25.29 40.05 17.81
N PHE A 301 -24.28 39.92 16.95
CA PHE A 301 -23.99 40.83 15.85
C PHE A 301 -24.69 40.53 14.52
N ARG A 302 -25.58 39.52 14.43
CA ARG A 302 -26.31 39.14 13.20
C ARG A 302 -25.44 39.06 11.93
N CYS A 303 -24.19 38.63 12.04
CA CYS A 303 -23.38 38.31 10.86
C CYS A 303 -23.82 36.94 10.33
N GLY A 304 -24.60 36.97 9.24
CA GLY A 304 -25.06 35.80 8.49
C GLY A 304 -23.95 35.06 7.76
#